data_AF-B6VM63-F1
#
_entry.id   AF-B6VM63-F1
#
_cell.length_a   1.000
_cell.length_b   1.000
_cell.length_c   1.000
_cell.angle_alpha   90.00
_cell.angle_beta   90.00
_cell.angle_gamma   90.00
#
_symmetry.space_group_name_H-M   'P 1'
#
loop_
_entity.id
_entity.type
_entity.pdbx_description
1 polymer ?
#
loop_
_entity_poly.entity_id
_entity_poly.type
_entity_poly.pdbx_seq_one_letter_code
_entity_poly.pdbx_strand_id
1 'polypeptide(L)'
;MGNAVKIGDIGTAHDDCEATPVISGSSSVKADGIPLARQGDSLASHSSHPRTIAGGSSTVFIDGKPAARTGDAVSCGGVVIGGGSVNIG
;
A
#
# COMPACT_ATOMS: atom_id res chain seq x y z
N MET A 1 14.73 4.43 -7.70
CA MET A 1 13.63 3.44 -7.79
C MET A 1 12.34 4.19 -7.54
N GLY A 2 11.22 3.82 -8.17
CA GLY A 2 9.90 4.37 -7.89
C GLY A 2 9.45 4.13 -6.45
N ASN A 3 8.38 4.79 -6.02
CA ASN A 3 7.79 4.67 -4.68
C ASN A 3 6.31 4.22 -4.70
N ALA A 4 5.76 3.91 -5.87
CA ALA A 4 4.36 3.50 -5.98
C ALA A 4 4.12 2.13 -5.34
N VAL A 5 3.08 2.02 -4.51
CA VAL A 5 2.68 0.77 -3.85
C VAL A 5 1.66 0.05 -4.74
N LYS A 6 1.85 -1.25 -4.93
CA LYS A 6 1.04 -2.14 -5.78
C LYS A 6 0.61 -3.38 -5.00
N ILE A 7 -0.35 -4.13 -5.52
CA ILE A 7 -0.67 -5.46 -4.96
C ILE A 7 0.59 -6.33 -4.95
N GLY A 8 0.84 -7.01 -3.83
CA GLY A 8 2.03 -7.83 -3.58
C GLY A 8 3.18 -7.10 -2.90
N ASP A 9 3.20 -5.77 -2.91
CA ASP A 9 4.18 -4.98 -2.14
C ASP A 9 3.95 -5.15 -0.62
N ILE A 10 4.97 -4.89 0.19
CA ILE A 10 4.99 -5.32 1.60
C ILE A 10 4.61 -4.19 2.55
N GLY A 11 3.72 -4.48 3.50
CA GLY A 11 3.60 -3.72 4.75
C GLY A 11 4.53 -4.30 5.81
N THR A 12 5.41 -3.46 6.37
CA THR A 12 6.43 -3.89 7.34
C THR A 12 5.82 -4.54 8.58
N ALA A 13 6.63 -5.33 9.28
CA ALA A 13 6.32 -5.80 10.63
C ALA A 13 6.14 -4.62 11.60
N HIS A 14 5.45 -4.87 12.71
CA HIS A 14 5.43 -4.01 13.89
C HIS A 14 5.22 -4.89 15.12
N ASP A 15 5.84 -4.52 16.24
CA ASP A 15 5.83 -5.32 17.46
C ASP A 15 6.19 -6.79 17.16
N ASP A 16 5.40 -7.76 17.66
CA ASP A 16 5.56 -9.20 17.39
C ASP A 16 4.79 -9.66 16.14
N CYS A 17 4.34 -8.75 15.28
CA CYS A 17 3.52 -9.05 14.10
C CYS A 17 4.34 -8.96 12.80
N GLU A 18 4.40 -10.07 12.07
CA GLU A 18 5.22 -10.21 10.85
C GLU A 18 4.79 -9.32 9.68
N ALA A 19 5.69 -9.09 8.73
CA ALA A 19 5.35 -8.35 7.51
C ALA A 19 4.35 -9.13 6.63
N THR A 20 3.43 -8.42 5.96
CA THR A 20 2.44 -9.04 5.07
C THR A 20 2.20 -8.23 3.80
N PRO A 21 1.81 -8.87 2.68
CA PRO A 21 1.61 -8.18 1.42
C PRO A 21 0.30 -7.40 1.36
N VAL A 22 0.28 -6.36 0.51
CA VAL A 22 -0.94 -5.71 0.02
C VAL A 22 -1.71 -6.70 -0.87
N ILE A 23 -3.00 -6.87 -0.61
CA ILE A 23 -3.85 -7.88 -1.28
C ILE A 23 -5.02 -7.29 -2.07
N SER A 24 -5.18 -5.97 -2.06
CA SER A 24 -6.19 -5.28 -2.85
C SER A 24 -5.64 -3.97 -3.40
N GLY A 25 -6.28 -3.45 -4.44
CA GLY A 25 -5.83 -2.29 -5.19
C GLY A 25 -6.90 -1.78 -6.13
N SER A 26 -6.50 -0.88 -7.02
CA SER A 26 -7.34 -0.36 -8.10
C SER A 26 -7.76 -1.44 -9.09
N SER A 27 -9.00 -1.38 -9.58
CA SER A 27 -9.48 -2.25 -10.66
C SER A 27 -9.16 -1.70 -12.06
N SER A 28 -8.70 -0.45 -12.16
CA SER A 28 -8.61 0.31 -13.42
C SER A 28 -7.17 0.81 -13.70
N VAL A 29 -6.40 1.13 -12.66
CA VAL A 29 -5.07 1.75 -12.79
C VAL A 29 -3.98 0.79 -12.31
N LYS A 30 -2.97 0.62 -13.14
CA LYS A 30 -1.83 -0.27 -12.90
C LYS A 30 -0.52 0.48 -13.08
N ALA A 31 0.50 0.09 -12.32
CA ALA A 31 1.89 0.41 -12.57
C ALA A 31 2.65 -0.89 -12.76
N ASP A 32 3.56 -0.95 -13.74
CA ASP A 32 4.33 -2.16 -14.06
C ASP A 32 3.44 -3.40 -14.29
N GLY A 33 2.22 -3.18 -14.81
CA GLY A 33 1.22 -4.23 -15.05
C GLY A 33 0.47 -4.71 -13.81
N ILE A 34 0.75 -4.18 -12.62
CA ILE A 34 0.15 -4.58 -11.34
C ILE A 34 -0.77 -3.46 -10.82
N PRO A 35 -1.98 -3.79 -10.31
CA PRO A 35 -2.87 -2.82 -9.67
C PRO A 35 -2.19 -1.96 -8.62
N LEU A 36 -2.36 -0.64 -8.71
CA LEU A 36 -1.88 0.30 -7.70
C LEU A 36 -2.72 0.24 -6.43
N ALA A 37 -2.06 0.33 -5.28
CA ALA A 37 -2.70 0.40 -3.98
C ALA A 37 -3.00 1.86 -3.60
N ARG A 38 -4.02 2.03 -2.75
CA ARG A 38 -4.56 3.32 -2.33
C ARG A 38 -4.85 3.28 -0.85
N GLN A 39 -5.07 4.44 -0.25
CA GLN A 39 -5.62 4.52 1.09
C GLN A 39 -6.93 3.71 1.17
N GLY A 40 -7.04 2.88 2.21
CA GLY A 40 -8.18 2.00 2.42
C GLY A 40 -8.08 0.63 1.74
N ASP A 41 -7.05 0.37 0.93
CA ASP A 41 -6.81 -0.97 0.40
C ASP A 41 -6.17 -1.87 1.49
N SER A 42 -6.56 -3.13 1.52
CA SER A 42 -6.18 -4.12 2.54
C SER A 42 -4.82 -4.76 2.28
N LEU A 43 -4.13 -5.10 3.37
CA LEU A 43 -3.05 -6.07 3.42
C LEU A 43 -3.56 -7.38 3.99
N ALA A 44 -2.82 -8.48 3.77
CA ALA A 44 -3.12 -9.74 4.44
C ALA A 44 -3.03 -9.54 5.97
N SER A 45 -3.98 -10.14 6.68
CA SER A 45 -4.04 -10.06 8.14
C SER A 45 -2.83 -10.78 8.76
N HIS A 46 -2.41 -10.34 9.93
CA HIS A 46 -1.41 -11.02 10.75
C HIS A 46 -1.85 -11.02 12.21
N SER A 47 -1.37 -11.99 12.99
CA SER A 47 -1.65 -12.10 14.44
C SER A 47 -3.12 -11.82 14.79
N SER A 48 -4.02 -12.36 13.98
CA SER A 48 -5.48 -12.31 14.15
C SER A 48 -6.16 -10.93 14.08
N HIS A 49 -5.54 -9.91 13.44
CA HIS A 49 -6.19 -8.62 13.21
C HIS A 49 -6.00 -8.11 11.76
N PRO A 50 -6.97 -7.32 11.25
CA PRO A 50 -6.93 -6.81 9.88
C PRO A 50 -5.90 -5.69 9.72
N ARG A 51 -5.45 -5.50 8.48
CA ARG A 51 -4.50 -4.46 8.10
C ARG A 51 -5.00 -3.69 6.89
N THR A 52 -4.94 -2.37 6.95
CA THR A 52 -5.37 -1.48 5.85
C THR A 52 -4.41 -0.30 5.72
N ILE A 53 -4.12 0.10 4.49
CA ILE A 53 -3.32 1.31 4.22
C ILE A 53 -4.04 2.54 4.77
N ALA A 54 -3.42 3.23 5.70
CA ALA A 54 -3.98 4.40 6.39
C ALA A 54 -3.51 5.73 5.78
N GLY A 55 -2.32 5.75 5.17
CA GLY A 55 -1.75 6.93 4.49
C GLY A 55 -1.95 6.94 2.96
N GLY A 56 -1.56 8.04 2.34
CA GLY A 56 -1.61 8.23 0.88
C GLY A 56 -1.10 9.61 0.47
N SER A 57 -0.98 9.82 -0.84
CA SER A 57 -0.68 11.13 -1.44
C SER A 57 -1.76 12.17 -1.12
N SER A 58 -1.35 13.42 -0.92
CA SER A 58 -2.27 14.54 -0.74
C SER A 58 -2.77 15.15 -2.06
N THR A 59 -2.12 14.82 -3.18
CA THR A 59 -2.37 15.45 -4.48
C THR A 59 -2.65 14.45 -5.60
N VAL A 60 -2.24 13.19 -5.44
CA VAL A 60 -2.47 12.13 -6.43
C VAL A 60 -3.55 11.17 -5.94
N PHE A 61 -4.62 11.08 -6.71
CA PHE A 61 -5.77 10.22 -6.43
C PHE A 61 -5.92 9.18 -7.53
N ILE A 62 -6.17 7.93 -7.13
CA ILE A 62 -6.47 6.80 -8.01
C ILE A 62 -7.86 6.31 -7.65
N ASP A 63 -8.78 6.27 -8.62
CA ASP A 63 -10.20 5.99 -8.39
C ASP A 63 -10.82 6.82 -7.26
N GLY A 64 -10.42 8.09 -7.16
CA GLY A 64 -10.90 9.00 -6.12
C GLY A 64 -10.34 8.78 -4.72
N LYS A 65 -9.39 7.86 -4.52
CA LYS A 65 -8.71 7.64 -3.23
C LYS A 65 -7.24 8.06 -3.30
N PRO A 66 -6.64 8.58 -2.22
CA PRO A 66 -5.20 8.86 -2.15
C PRO A 66 -4.34 7.68 -2.60
N ALA A 67 -3.42 7.91 -3.52
CA ALA A 67 -2.50 6.87 -3.98
C ALA A 67 -1.50 6.50 -2.89
N ALA A 68 -1.27 5.21 -2.66
CA ALA A 68 -0.33 4.75 -1.64
C ALA A 68 1.12 4.78 -2.14
N ARG A 69 2.03 5.20 -1.25
CA ARG A 69 3.45 5.42 -1.53
C ARG A 69 4.29 4.74 -0.45
N THR A 70 5.53 4.43 -0.80
CA THR A 70 6.52 3.97 0.18
C THR A 70 6.57 4.92 1.38
N GLY A 71 6.40 4.35 2.58
CA GLY A 71 6.40 5.10 3.85
C GLY A 71 5.00 5.51 4.34
N ASP A 72 3.95 5.34 3.54
CA ASP A 72 2.59 5.59 4.02
C ASP A 72 2.19 4.55 5.08
N ALA A 73 1.52 5.01 6.14
CA ALA A 73 1.22 4.20 7.32
C ALA A 73 0.21 3.07 7.05
N VAL A 74 0.32 1.99 7.80
CA VAL A 74 -0.69 0.93 7.92
C VAL A 74 -1.44 1.12 9.25
N SER A 75 -2.76 0.93 9.23
CA SER A 75 -3.69 1.22 10.34
C SER A 75 -3.34 0.57 11.68
N CYS A 76 -2.77 -0.64 11.69
CA CYS A 76 -2.36 -1.35 12.91
C CYS A 76 -0.91 -1.08 13.33
N GLY A 77 -0.10 -0.45 12.46
CA GLY A 77 1.33 -0.26 12.66
C GLY A 77 2.17 -0.66 11.44
N GLY A 78 3.35 -0.04 11.34
CA GLY A 78 4.25 -0.18 10.20
C GLY A 78 3.87 0.71 9.01
N VAL A 79 4.57 0.50 7.89
CA VAL A 79 4.40 1.27 6.65
C VAL A 79 4.40 0.34 5.44
N VAL A 80 3.79 0.77 4.33
CA VAL A 80 3.93 0.08 3.05
C VAL A 80 5.24 0.46 2.35
N ILE A 81 5.88 -0.52 1.71
CA ILE A 81 7.11 -0.36 0.95
C ILE A 81 6.81 -0.70 -0.51
N GLY A 82 6.61 0.34 -1.31
CA GLY A 82 6.41 0.26 -2.75
C GLY A 82 7.71 0.35 -3.54
N GLY A 83 7.59 0.27 -4.86
CA GLY A 83 8.73 0.22 -5.78
C GLY A 83 8.30 0.28 -7.24
N GLY A 84 9.21 -0.08 -8.13
CA GLY A 84 8.93 -0.13 -9.57
C GLY A 84 9.34 1.13 -10.32
N SER A 85 8.64 1.43 -11.41
CA SER A 85 9.02 2.52 -12.34
C SER A 85 8.37 3.88 -12.04
N VAL A 86 7.32 3.92 -11.21
CA VAL A 86 6.50 5.12 -10.99
C VAL A 86 6.86 5.83 -9.68
N ASN A 87 7.00 7.16 -9.75
CA ASN A 87 7.09 8.03 -8.58
C ASN A 87 5.78 8.81 -8.40
N ILE A 88 5.26 8.82 -7.18
CA ILE A 88 4.03 9.50 -6.76
C ILE A 88 4.41 10.53 -5.69
N GLY A 89 3.96 11.77 -5.90
CA GLY A 89 4.17 12.92 -5.01
C GLY A 89 3.33 12.90 -3.75
#